data_AF-A0A3P6R745-F1
#
_entry.id   AF-A0A3P6R745-F1
#
_cell.length_a   1.000
_cell.length_b   1.000
_cell.length_c   1.000
_cell.angle_alpha   90.00
_cell.angle_beta   90.00
_cell.angle_gamma   90.00
#
_symmetry.space_group_name_H-M   'P 1'
#
loop_
_entity.id
_entity.type
_entity.pdbx_description
1 polymer ?
#
loop_
_entity_poly.entity_id
_entity_poly.type
_entity_poly.pdbx_seq_one_letter_code
_entity_poly.pdbx_strand_id
1 'polypeptide(L)'
;VFSGSLRCEAHVFFRKLVDVEVAVSADGRLVKKSASNGSAPVHNTDSFEDDEKVSAQDLIDFTPVHRCCQIFNVLGAKEEFDVFYRQQRKDQCDLVIEPPAKMNSLKHYVDYLDEIIGFFVVEDHIIITEPTLATSSHKDQLWENALKTIVHTMNTRFGGCPDVEMMLRMKKVILLFALTMKSYGYGIAPLYSLLQNFRDQYNEILMSEYCAQFERDLDKDNYTPIVVENEEQFKAVIKEFPFYKRSMEQEPFPRKFPYSRFVVSAYSKAKLYLQGCLKFMEHLQLTNSEMDDTVRRYHSCLFRFFWFSTYELQVCECVIISLVR
;
A
#
# COMPACT_ATOMS: atom_id res chain seq x y z
N VAL A 1 -28.92 -10.67 -19.55
CA VAL A 1 -29.03 -11.82 -18.62
C VAL A 1 -27.65 -12.38 -18.25
N PHE A 2 -26.72 -12.53 -19.19
CA PHE A 2 -25.32 -12.93 -18.92
C PHE A 2 -24.49 -11.93 -18.09
N SER A 3 -24.81 -10.63 -18.09
CA SER A 3 -23.99 -9.59 -17.42
C SER A 3 -24.32 -9.34 -15.95
N GLY A 4 -25.48 -9.81 -15.46
CA GLY A 4 -25.97 -9.48 -14.10
C GLY A 4 -25.51 -10.47 -13.02
N SER A 5 -25.38 -11.75 -13.38
CA SER A 5 -25.08 -12.83 -12.41
C SER A 5 -23.62 -12.82 -11.96
N LEU A 6 -22.69 -12.59 -12.89
CA LEU A 6 -21.24 -12.55 -12.63
C LEU A 6 -20.80 -11.31 -11.82
N ARG A 7 -21.59 -10.24 -11.83
CA ARG A 7 -21.28 -8.97 -11.17
C ARG A 7 -21.54 -8.98 -9.65
N CYS A 8 -22.40 -9.87 -9.16
CA CYS A 8 -22.88 -9.84 -7.78
C CYS A 8 -22.07 -10.70 -6.80
N GLU A 9 -21.37 -11.74 -7.28
CA GLU A 9 -20.81 -12.78 -6.39
C GLU A 9 -19.32 -12.60 -6.07
N ALA A 10 -18.53 -11.99 -6.98
CA ALA A 10 -17.14 -11.63 -6.70
C ALA A 10 -16.99 -10.59 -5.57
N HIS A 11 -17.98 -9.69 -5.43
CA HIS A 11 -18.05 -8.67 -4.38
C HIS A 11 -18.23 -9.28 -2.97
N VAL A 12 -18.70 -10.52 -2.85
CA VAL A 12 -18.91 -11.22 -1.56
C VAL A 12 -17.61 -11.82 -1.02
N PHE A 13 -16.72 -12.28 -1.89
CA PHE A 13 -15.45 -12.91 -1.51
C PHE A 13 -14.47 -11.91 -0.89
N PHE A 14 -14.34 -10.72 -1.47
CA PHE A 14 -13.37 -9.73 -1.00
C PHE A 14 -13.80 -9.02 0.28
N ARG A 15 -15.11 -8.85 0.49
CA ARG A 15 -15.66 -8.27 1.73
C ARG A 15 -15.33 -9.10 2.97
N LYS A 16 -15.16 -10.43 2.83
CA LYS A 16 -14.71 -11.33 3.91
C LYS A 16 -13.20 -11.23 4.21
N LEU A 17 -12.38 -10.73 3.28
CA LEU A 17 -10.93 -10.58 3.46
C LEU A 17 -10.53 -9.29 4.18
N VAL A 18 -11.40 -8.26 4.16
CA VAL A 18 -11.18 -6.99 4.84
C VAL A 18 -11.28 -7.11 6.37
N ASP A 19 -11.99 -8.12 6.90
CA ASP A 19 -12.20 -8.34 8.34
C ASP A 19 -11.22 -9.35 8.98
N VAL A 20 -10.19 -9.80 8.27
CA VAL A 20 -9.20 -10.76 8.80
C VAL A 20 -7.85 -10.08 9.00
N GLU A 21 -7.40 -9.94 10.25
CA GLU A 21 -6.01 -9.61 10.57
C GLU A 21 -5.09 -10.77 10.13
N VAL A 22 -4.36 -10.56 9.04
CA VAL A 22 -3.39 -11.51 8.49
C VAL A 22 -1.98 -11.06 8.86
N ALA A 23 -1.18 -11.97 9.45
CA ALA A 23 0.25 -11.78 9.67
C ALA A 23 1.05 -12.77 8.80
N VAL A 24 2.20 -12.30 8.29
CA VAL A 24 3.11 -13.05 7.42
C VAL A 24 4.30 -13.54 8.26
N SER A 25 4.58 -14.84 8.25
CA SER A 25 5.77 -15.40 8.92
C SER A 25 7.02 -15.23 8.06
N ALA A 26 8.21 -15.37 8.66
CA ALA A 26 9.51 -15.15 8.01
C ALA A 26 9.76 -16.00 6.74
N ASP A 27 9.03 -17.11 6.57
CA ASP A 27 9.09 -17.98 5.38
C ASP A 27 7.98 -17.69 4.34
N GLY A 28 7.26 -16.56 4.44
CA GLY A 28 6.28 -16.12 3.44
C GLY A 28 4.92 -16.83 3.47
N ARG A 29 4.65 -17.67 4.49
CA ARG A 29 3.31 -18.25 4.72
C ARG A 29 2.40 -17.28 5.50
N LEU A 30 1.15 -17.19 5.05
CA LEU A 30 0.07 -16.44 5.72
C LEU A 30 -0.44 -17.25 6.92
N VAL A 31 -0.40 -16.67 8.13
CA VAL A 31 -0.92 -17.31 9.34
C VAL A 31 -2.02 -16.44 9.94
N LYS A 32 -3.17 -17.07 10.23
CA LYS A 32 -4.33 -16.46 10.89
C LYS A 32 -4.05 -16.40 12.41
N LYS A 33 -4.04 -15.21 13.01
CA LYS A 33 -3.80 -15.07 14.45
C LYS A 33 -5.11 -15.23 15.22
N SER A 34 -5.32 -16.39 15.86
CA SER A 34 -6.40 -16.57 16.83
C SER A 34 -5.99 -15.93 18.17
N ALA A 35 -6.72 -14.90 18.59
CA ALA A 35 -6.60 -14.35 19.94
C ALA A 35 -7.16 -15.39 20.94
N SER A 36 -6.29 -15.93 21.80
CA SER A 36 -6.70 -16.78 22.91
C SER A 36 -7.03 -15.94 24.13
N ASN A 37 -8.21 -16.15 24.70
CA ASN A 37 -8.47 -16.05 26.13
C ASN A 37 -9.42 -17.19 26.50
N GLY A 38 -9.00 -18.01 27.47
CA GLY A 38 -9.52 -19.35 27.69
C GLY A 38 -10.79 -19.47 28.55
N SER A 39 -11.52 -20.57 28.36
CA SER A 39 -11.73 -21.65 29.34
C SER A 39 -12.75 -22.67 28.78
N ALA A 40 -12.41 -23.95 28.94
CA ALA A 40 -13.19 -25.16 28.59
C ALA A 40 -14.39 -25.36 29.57
N PRO A 41 -15.40 -26.26 29.33
CA PRO A 41 -15.23 -27.58 28.69
C PRO A 41 -16.33 -28.12 27.73
N VAL A 42 -15.84 -28.90 26.77
CA VAL A 42 -16.31 -30.19 26.21
C VAL A 42 -17.80 -30.54 26.31
N HIS A 43 -18.48 -30.57 25.16
CA HIS A 43 -19.29 -31.73 24.75
C HIS A 43 -19.18 -31.93 23.24
N ASN A 44 -18.66 -33.09 22.85
CA ASN A 44 -18.61 -33.56 21.47
C ASN A 44 -20.03 -33.81 20.94
N THR A 45 -20.35 -33.21 19.80
CA THR A 45 -21.27 -33.75 18.78
C THR A 45 -20.90 -33.10 17.45
N ASP A 46 -20.07 -33.82 16.70
CA ASP A 46 -20.21 -34.09 15.27
C ASP A 46 -20.83 -33.01 14.37
N SER A 47 -19.97 -32.17 13.79
CA SER A 47 -20.14 -31.64 12.43
C SER A 47 -18.79 -31.11 11.98
N PHE A 48 -17.96 -31.99 11.42
CA PHE A 48 -16.89 -31.56 10.51
C PHE A 48 -17.56 -31.00 9.26
N GLU A 49 -18.04 -29.75 9.34
CA GLU A 49 -18.36 -28.98 8.14
C GLU A 49 -17.02 -28.63 7.49
N ASP A 50 -16.76 -29.39 6.45
CA ASP A 50 -15.81 -29.18 5.37
C ASP A 50 -15.92 -27.72 4.91
N ASP A 51 -15.12 -26.84 5.49
CA ASP A 51 -14.74 -25.55 4.90
C ASP A 51 -13.77 -25.84 3.73
N GLU A 52 -14.23 -26.70 2.81
CA GLU A 52 -13.64 -26.92 1.51
C GLU A 52 -13.63 -25.52 0.88
N LYS A 53 -12.43 -24.97 0.69
CA LYS A 53 -12.22 -23.61 0.19
C LYS A 53 -12.91 -23.48 -1.16
N VAL A 54 -14.17 -23.04 -1.15
CA VAL A 54 -14.94 -22.73 -2.35
C VAL A 54 -14.11 -21.73 -3.15
N SER A 55 -13.55 -22.19 -4.26
CA SER A 55 -12.75 -21.35 -5.15
C SER A 55 -13.68 -20.33 -5.80
N ALA A 56 -13.19 -19.15 -6.13
CA ALA A 56 -13.97 -18.17 -6.89
C ALA A 56 -14.49 -18.74 -8.23
N GLN A 57 -13.84 -19.79 -8.74
CA GLN A 57 -14.20 -20.53 -9.94
C GLN A 57 -15.39 -21.47 -9.74
N ASP A 58 -15.62 -21.97 -8.52
CA ASP A 58 -16.73 -22.91 -8.20
C ASP A 58 -18.08 -22.20 -8.07
N LEU A 59 -18.05 -20.86 -7.93
CA LEU A 59 -19.24 -20.02 -7.84
C LEU A 59 -19.84 -19.68 -9.21
N ILE A 60 -19.12 -19.94 -10.31
CA ILE A 60 -19.50 -19.49 -11.65
C ILE A 60 -19.92 -20.67 -12.51
N ASP A 61 -21.14 -20.61 -13.07
CA ASP A 61 -21.60 -21.63 -14.01
C ASP A 61 -21.03 -21.40 -15.42
N PHE A 62 -20.04 -22.20 -15.79
CA PHE A 62 -19.43 -22.21 -17.13
C PHE A 62 -20.18 -23.09 -18.14
N THR A 63 -21.20 -23.85 -17.71
CA THR A 63 -21.99 -24.75 -18.57
C THR A 63 -22.47 -24.10 -19.88
N PRO A 64 -22.97 -22.85 -19.88
CA PRO A 64 -23.41 -22.20 -21.11
C PRO A 64 -22.28 -22.05 -22.15
N VAL A 65 -21.07 -21.72 -21.71
CA VAL A 65 -19.91 -21.54 -22.61
C VAL A 65 -19.52 -22.87 -23.23
N HIS A 66 -19.40 -23.93 -22.43
CA HIS A 66 -19.09 -25.28 -22.93
C HIS A 66 -20.16 -25.79 -23.90
N ARG A 67 -21.45 -25.56 -23.62
CA ARG A 67 -22.54 -25.95 -24.52
C ARG A 67 -22.42 -25.25 -25.87
N CYS A 68 -22.13 -23.94 -25.89
CA CYS A 68 -21.91 -23.22 -27.13
C CYS A 68 -20.71 -23.78 -27.90
N CYS A 69 -19.57 -24.00 -27.24
CA CYS A 69 -18.40 -24.64 -27.87
C CYS A 69 -18.79 -25.98 -28.53
N GLN A 70 -19.53 -26.84 -27.84
CA GLN A 70 -19.95 -28.14 -28.36
C GLN A 70 -20.90 -28.00 -29.55
N ILE A 71 -21.90 -27.11 -29.48
CA ILE A 71 -22.86 -26.89 -30.57
C ILE A 71 -22.13 -26.41 -31.83
N PHE A 72 -21.30 -25.38 -31.73
CA PHE A 72 -20.58 -24.83 -32.88
C PHE A 72 -19.52 -25.78 -33.44
N ASN A 73 -18.94 -26.64 -32.59
CA ASN A 73 -18.07 -27.72 -33.03
C ASN A 73 -18.82 -28.77 -33.87
N VAL A 74 -20.03 -29.15 -33.45
CA VAL A 74 -20.89 -30.10 -34.21
C VAL A 74 -21.39 -29.47 -35.51
N LEU A 75 -21.66 -28.16 -35.54
CA LEU A 75 -22.10 -27.44 -36.73
C LEU A 75 -20.97 -27.14 -37.73
N GLY A 76 -19.70 -27.41 -37.38
CA GLY A 76 -18.55 -27.12 -38.24
C GLY A 76 -18.18 -25.64 -38.33
N ALA A 77 -18.76 -24.77 -37.49
CA ALA A 77 -18.55 -23.32 -37.47
C ALA A 77 -17.74 -22.88 -36.24
N LYS A 78 -16.82 -23.71 -35.77
CA LYS A 78 -16.03 -23.47 -34.56
C LYS A 78 -15.15 -22.22 -34.66
N GLU A 79 -14.46 -22.04 -35.79
CA GLU A 79 -13.57 -20.89 -35.99
C GLU A 79 -14.32 -19.54 -35.96
N GLU A 80 -15.51 -19.49 -36.55
CA GLU A 80 -16.38 -18.31 -36.51
C GLU A 80 -16.82 -17.98 -35.07
N PHE A 81 -17.16 -19.02 -34.30
CA PHE A 81 -17.52 -18.87 -32.90
C PHE A 81 -16.35 -18.38 -32.04
N ASP A 82 -15.14 -18.91 -32.24
CA ASP A 82 -13.95 -18.49 -31.50
C ASP A 82 -13.65 -17.00 -31.71
N VAL A 83 -13.77 -16.52 -32.96
CA VAL A 83 -13.61 -15.10 -33.30
C VAL A 83 -14.70 -14.25 -32.65
N PHE A 84 -15.97 -14.66 -32.77
CA PHE A 84 -17.09 -13.96 -32.15
C PHE A 84 -16.94 -13.87 -30.63
N TYR A 85 -16.58 -14.97 -29.99
CA TYR A 85 -16.39 -15.05 -28.54
C TYR A 85 -15.28 -14.10 -28.07
N ARG A 86 -14.10 -14.15 -28.71
CA ARG A 86 -12.97 -13.26 -28.37
C ARG A 86 -13.32 -11.79 -28.54
N GLN A 87 -14.07 -11.43 -29.59
CA GLN A 87 -14.54 -10.06 -29.79
C GLN A 87 -15.47 -9.62 -28.65
N GLN A 88 -16.42 -10.46 -28.24
CA GLN A 88 -17.32 -10.17 -27.12
C GLN A 88 -16.56 -10.00 -25.80
N ARG A 89 -15.56 -10.85 -25.52
CA ARG A 89 -14.74 -10.73 -24.31
C ARG A 89 -13.87 -9.47 -24.32
N LYS A 90 -13.37 -9.07 -25.48
CA LYS A 90 -12.68 -7.79 -25.65
C LYS A 90 -13.59 -6.60 -25.35
N ASP A 91 -14.78 -6.55 -25.95
CA ASP A 91 -15.74 -5.45 -25.73
C ASP A 91 -16.16 -5.37 -24.24
N GLN A 92 -16.28 -6.52 -23.57
CA GLN A 92 -16.55 -6.57 -22.13
C GLN A 92 -15.35 -6.11 -21.29
N CYS A 93 -14.13 -6.49 -21.66
CA CYS A 93 -12.92 -6.00 -21.01
C CYS A 93 -12.86 -4.47 -21.10
N ASP A 94 -13.07 -3.91 -22.30
CA ASP A 94 -13.03 -2.47 -22.54
C ASP A 94 -14.06 -1.71 -21.68
N LEU A 95 -15.24 -2.31 -21.45
CA LEU A 95 -16.26 -1.75 -20.56
C LEU A 95 -15.87 -1.82 -19.06
N VAL A 96 -15.27 -2.93 -18.62
CA VAL A 96 -14.90 -3.15 -17.22
C VAL A 96 -13.72 -2.26 -16.80
N ILE A 97 -12.77 -2.00 -17.71
CA ILE A 97 -11.62 -1.14 -17.45
C ILE A 97 -11.96 0.35 -17.55
N GLU A 98 -13.16 0.71 -18.01
CA GLU A 98 -13.57 2.11 -18.09
C GLU A 98 -13.82 2.65 -16.67
N PRO A 99 -13.14 3.74 -16.27
CA PRO A 99 -13.26 4.24 -14.91
C PRO A 99 -14.64 4.86 -14.65
N PRO A 100 -15.32 4.48 -13.54
CA PRO A 100 -16.55 5.12 -13.09
C PRO A 100 -16.43 6.65 -12.97
N ALA A 101 -17.51 7.36 -13.32
CA ALA A 101 -17.55 8.83 -13.29
C ALA A 101 -17.30 9.43 -11.89
N LYS A 102 -17.63 8.69 -10.82
CA LYS A 102 -17.42 9.12 -9.42
C LYS A 102 -16.33 8.25 -8.79
N MET A 103 -15.13 8.83 -8.65
CA MET A 103 -13.93 8.18 -8.11
C MET A 103 -13.28 9.02 -7.01
N ASN A 104 -14.03 9.29 -5.95
CA ASN A 104 -13.63 10.20 -4.87
C ASN A 104 -13.43 9.52 -3.51
N SER A 105 -13.74 8.22 -3.39
CA SER A 105 -13.63 7.49 -2.13
C SER A 105 -12.80 6.23 -2.33
N LEU A 106 -12.10 5.80 -1.29
CA LEU A 106 -11.32 4.56 -1.32
C LEU A 106 -12.17 3.36 -1.77
N LYS A 107 -13.43 3.30 -1.33
CA LYS A 107 -14.36 2.25 -1.72
C LYS A 107 -14.58 2.19 -3.23
N HIS A 108 -14.71 3.34 -3.91
CA HIS A 108 -14.90 3.35 -5.36
C HIS A 108 -13.69 2.77 -6.11
N TYR A 109 -12.48 3.00 -5.62
CA TYR A 109 -11.26 2.41 -6.19
C TYR A 109 -11.18 0.90 -5.95
N VAL A 110 -11.58 0.44 -4.75
CA VAL A 110 -11.65 -0.99 -4.43
C VAL A 110 -12.67 -1.67 -5.34
N ASP A 111 -13.90 -1.15 -5.39
CA ASP A 111 -14.98 -1.74 -6.20
C ASP A 111 -14.59 -1.83 -7.69
N TYR A 112 -13.89 -0.81 -8.22
CA TYR A 112 -13.39 -0.81 -9.59
C TYR A 112 -12.29 -1.85 -9.85
N LEU A 113 -11.30 -1.96 -8.96
CA LEU A 113 -10.25 -2.97 -9.09
C LEU A 113 -10.83 -4.38 -8.93
N ASP A 114 -11.82 -4.56 -8.06
CA ASP A 114 -12.52 -5.83 -7.85
C ASP A 114 -13.28 -6.27 -9.11
N GLU A 115 -13.96 -5.36 -9.81
CA GLU A 115 -14.62 -5.66 -11.10
C GLU A 115 -13.61 -6.16 -12.14
N ILE A 116 -12.43 -5.53 -12.20
CA ILE A 116 -11.33 -5.95 -13.09
C ILE A 116 -10.80 -7.33 -12.69
N ILE A 117 -10.52 -7.57 -11.40
CA ILE A 117 -10.07 -8.88 -10.91
C ILE A 117 -11.08 -9.95 -11.32
N GLY A 118 -12.37 -9.70 -11.08
CA GLY A 118 -13.44 -10.65 -11.42
C GLY A 118 -13.43 -11.04 -12.89
N PHE A 119 -13.25 -10.07 -13.80
CA PHE A 119 -13.13 -10.34 -15.23
C PHE A 119 -11.93 -11.25 -15.55
N PHE A 120 -10.75 -10.93 -15.05
CA PHE A 120 -9.52 -11.68 -15.36
C PHE A 120 -9.44 -13.05 -14.68
N VAL A 121 -10.09 -13.25 -13.52
CA VAL A 121 -10.23 -14.57 -12.90
C VAL A 121 -11.09 -15.50 -13.77
N VAL A 122 -12.16 -14.96 -14.34
CA VAL A 122 -13.02 -15.69 -15.28
C VAL A 122 -12.24 -16.05 -16.55
N GLU A 123 -11.48 -15.11 -17.12
CA GLU A 123 -10.66 -15.39 -18.31
C GLU A 123 -9.61 -16.47 -18.05
N ASP A 124 -8.95 -16.45 -16.89
CA ASP A 124 -7.96 -17.45 -16.54
C ASP A 124 -8.56 -18.85 -16.44
N HIS A 125 -9.74 -18.97 -15.83
CA HIS A 125 -10.47 -20.24 -15.76
C HIS A 125 -10.89 -20.74 -17.15
N ILE A 126 -11.37 -19.86 -18.02
CA ILE A 126 -11.83 -20.25 -19.37
C ILE A 126 -10.67 -20.78 -20.21
N ILE A 127 -9.46 -20.23 -20.06
CA ILE A 127 -8.27 -20.74 -20.74
C ILE A 127 -7.86 -22.12 -20.22
N ILE A 128 -7.99 -22.35 -18.91
CA ILE A 128 -7.68 -23.65 -18.30
C ILE A 128 -8.65 -24.73 -18.82
N THR A 129 -9.94 -24.41 -18.90
CA THR A 129 -10.97 -25.40 -19.24
C THR A 129 -11.19 -25.55 -20.75
N GLU A 130 -11.03 -24.48 -21.54
CA GLU A 130 -11.23 -24.46 -23.01
C GLU A 130 -10.06 -23.77 -23.75
N PRO A 131 -8.88 -24.42 -23.83
CA PRO A 131 -7.68 -23.81 -24.42
C PRO A 131 -7.80 -23.49 -25.91
N THR A 132 -8.80 -24.04 -26.61
CA THR A 132 -9.05 -23.70 -28.03
C THR A 132 -9.77 -22.36 -28.20
N LEU A 133 -10.56 -21.94 -27.21
CA LEU A 133 -11.41 -20.76 -27.28
C LEU A 133 -10.60 -19.47 -27.08
N ALA A 134 -9.67 -19.48 -26.12
CA ALA A 134 -8.83 -18.34 -25.77
C ALA A 134 -7.35 -18.76 -25.74
N THR A 135 -6.51 -18.05 -26.50
CA THR A 135 -5.06 -18.24 -26.47
C THR A 135 -4.43 -17.38 -25.38
N SER A 136 -3.31 -17.85 -24.81
CA SER A 136 -2.54 -17.05 -23.83
C SER A 136 -2.21 -15.66 -24.36
N SER A 137 -1.85 -15.55 -25.66
CA SER A 137 -1.57 -14.26 -26.29
C SER A 137 -2.77 -13.30 -26.32
N HIS A 138 -4.00 -13.80 -26.45
CA HIS A 138 -5.19 -12.95 -26.38
C HIS A 138 -5.39 -12.39 -24.97
N LYS A 139 -5.25 -13.25 -23.95
CA LYS A 139 -5.31 -12.83 -22.54
C LYS A 139 -4.24 -11.78 -22.22
N ASP A 140 -3.02 -11.99 -22.69
CA ASP A 140 -1.91 -11.06 -22.45
C ASP A 140 -2.19 -9.68 -23.07
N GLN A 141 -2.77 -9.63 -24.27
CA GLN A 141 -3.18 -8.37 -24.91
C GLN A 141 -4.29 -7.64 -24.15
N LEU A 142 -5.30 -8.37 -23.67
CA LEU A 142 -6.36 -7.79 -22.82
C LEU A 142 -5.77 -7.22 -21.54
N TRP A 143 -4.88 -7.98 -20.88
CA TRP A 143 -4.23 -7.54 -19.65
C TRP A 143 -3.34 -6.33 -19.86
N GLU A 144 -2.53 -6.28 -20.92
CA GLU A 144 -1.69 -5.11 -21.22
C GLU A 144 -2.50 -3.83 -21.42
N ASN A 145 -3.64 -3.91 -22.11
CA ASN A 145 -4.53 -2.78 -22.33
C ASN A 145 -5.23 -2.35 -21.04
N ALA A 146 -5.72 -3.31 -20.25
CA ALA A 146 -6.29 -3.06 -18.94
C ALA A 146 -5.28 -2.37 -18.02
N LEU A 147 -4.05 -2.91 -17.97
CA LEU A 147 -2.98 -2.41 -17.12
C LEU A 147 -2.58 -0.97 -17.46
N LYS A 148 -2.48 -0.63 -18.75
CA LYS A 148 -2.25 0.75 -19.21
C LYS A 148 -3.36 1.69 -18.72
N THR A 149 -4.62 1.26 -18.85
CA THR A 149 -5.80 2.04 -18.46
C THR A 149 -5.88 2.24 -16.94
N ILE A 150 -5.57 1.20 -16.16
CA ILE A 150 -5.51 1.25 -14.69
C ILE A 150 -4.42 2.23 -14.24
N VAL A 151 -3.20 2.09 -14.76
CA VAL A 151 -2.08 2.97 -14.41
C VAL A 151 -2.39 4.42 -14.78
N HIS A 152 -2.96 4.66 -15.96
CA HIS A 152 -3.38 6.00 -16.37
C HIS A 152 -4.45 6.58 -15.43
N THR A 153 -5.50 5.81 -15.15
CA THR A 153 -6.60 6.21 -14.25
C THR A 153 -6.09 6.56 -12.87
N MET A 154 -5.22 5.73 -12.29
CA MET A 154 -4.64 5.97 -10.97
C MET A 154 -3.80 7.25 -10.96
N ASN A 155 -2.92 7.45 -11.94
CA ASN A 155 -2.11 8.68 -12.02
C ASN A 155 -2.97 9.93 -12.22
N THR A 156 -3.99 9.90 -13.06
CA THR A 156 -4.80 11.08 -13.38
C THR A 156 -5.81 11.43 -12.29
N ARG A 157 -6.46 10.44 -11.68
CA ARG A 157 -7.51 10.67 -10.67
C ARG A 157 -6.97 10.80 -9.26
N PHE A 158 -5.88 10.10 -8.95
CA PHE A 158 -5.30 10.08 -7.61
C PHE A 158 -4.00 10.87 -7.47
N GLY A 159 -3.26 11.12 -8.56
CA GLY A 159 -1.93 11.77 -8.51
C GLY A 159 -1.89 13.19 -7.97
N GLY A 160 -3.03 13.81 -7.67
CA GLY A 160 -3.14 15.11 -7.00
C GLY A 160 -3.69 15.06 -5.57
N CYS A 161 -3.78 13.87 -4.94
CA CYS A 161 -4.31 13.73 -3.59
C CYS A 161 -3.32 14.29 -2.55
N PRO A 162 -3.68 15.33 -1.77
CA PRO A 162 -2.77 15.90 -0.76
C PRO A 162 -2.80 15.13 0.57
N ASP A 163 -3.68 14.14 0.72
CA ASP A 163 -3.90 13.44 1.99
C ASP A 163 -2.97 12.22 2.13
N VAL A 164 -1.96 12.38 3.00
CA VAL A 164 -0.96 11.38 3.39
C VAL A 164 -1.60 10.07 3.85
N GLU A 165 -2.72 10.11 4.59
CA GLU A 165 -3.37 8.90 5.10
C GLU A 165 -4.09 8.15 3.97
N MET A 166 -4.79 8.88 3.09
CA MET A 166 -5.42 8.31 1.91
C MET A 166 -4.39 7.66 0.97
N MET A 167 -3.22 8.28 0.78
CA MET A 167 -2.12 7.70 -0.01
C MET A 167 -1.66 6.35 0.54
N LEU A 168 -1.50 6.22 1.86
CA LEU A 168 -1.11 4.95 2.48
C LEU A 168 -2.20 3.88 2.33
N ARG A 169 -3.48 4.24 2.42
CA ARG A 169 -4.59 3.32 2.19
C ARG A 169 -4.63 2.88 0.73
N MET A 170 -4.47 3.80 -0.21
CA MET A 170 -4.43 3.49 -1.65
C MET A 170 -3.24 2.59 -2.00
N LYS A 171 -2.08 2.83 -1.38
CA LYS A 171 -0.90 1.96 -1.52
C LYS A 171 -1.23 0.51 -1.19
N LYS A 172 -1.94 0.26 -0.09
CA LYS A 172 -2.35 -1.09 0.32
C LYS A 172 -3.29 -1.73 -0.71
N VAL A 173 -4.25 -0.96 -1.23
CA VAL A 173 -5.20 -1.44 -2.25
C VAL A 173 -4.47 -1.83 -3.55
N ILE A 174 -3.59 -0.96 -4.06
CA ILE A 174 -2.81 -1.23 -5.28
C ILE A 174 -1.89 -2.43 -5.08
N LEU A 175 -1.23 -2.53 -3.93
CA LEU A 175 -0.34 -3.65 -3.62
C LEU A 175 -1.11 -4.97 -3.54
N LEU A 176 -2.28 -4.98 -2.89
CA LEU A 176 -3.13 -6.17 -2.79
C LEU A 176 -3.60 -6.61 -4.18
N PHE A 177 -4.10 -5.68 -4.99
CA PHE A 177 -4.46 -5.93 -6.39
C PHE A 177 -3.28 -6.53 -7.18
N ALA A 178 -2.08 -5.95 -7.07
CA ALA A 178 -0.90 -6.47 -7.74
C ALA A 178 -0.56 -7.90 -7.31
N LEU A 179 -0.59 -8.20 -6.01
CA LEU A 179 -0.30 -9.54 -5.49
C LEU A 179 -1.36 -10.56 -5.94
N THR A 180 -2.65 -10.17 -5.95
CA THR A 180 -3.73 -11.01 -6.45
C THR A 180 -3.50 -11.34 -7.92
N MET A 181 -3.27 -10.34 -8.78
CA MET A 181 -3.03 -10.58 -10.21
C MET A 181 -1.76 -11.41 -10.46
N LYS A 182 -0.70 -11.20 -9.66
CA LYS A 182 0.51 -12.02 -9.72
C LYS A 182 0.25 -13.50 -9.41
N SER A 183 -0.65 -13.81 -8.48
CA SER A 183 -0.98 -15.20 -8.16
C SER A 183 -1.67 -15.96 -9.31
N TYR A 184 -2.34 -15.23 -10.22
CA TYR A 184 -2.90 -15.78 -11.46
C TYR A 184 -1.91 -15.72 -12.64
N GLY A 185 -0.64 -15.38 -12.39
CA GLY A 185 0.41 -15.36 -13.41
C GLY A 185 0.43 -14.12 -14.30
N TYR A 186 -0.34 -13.07 -13.99
CA TYR A 186 -0.31 -11.83 -14.76
C TYR A 186 0.94 -10.98 -14.45
N GLY A 187 1.47 -10.31 -15.48
CA GLY A 187 2.62 -9.41 -15.35
C GLY A 187 2.25 -8.10 -14.65
N ILE A 188 2.90 -7.78 -13.53
CA ILE A 188 2.53 -6.64 -12.67
C ILE A 188 3.58 -5.52 -12.60
N ALA A 189 4.64 -5.57 -13.41
CA ALA A 189 5.74 -4.60 -13.35
C ALA A 189 5.29 -3.11 -13.39
N PRO A 190 4.34 -2.70 -14.27
CA PRO A 190 3.81 -1.34 -14.28
C PRO A 190 3.14 -0.88 -12.96
N LEU A 191 2.56 -1.79 -12.17
CA LEU A 191 1.98 -1.44 -10.87
C LEU A 191 3.04 -1.09 -9.83
N TYR A 192 4.20 -1.74 -9.89
CA TYR A 192 5.33 -1.38 -9.03
C TYR A 192 5.89 0.00 -9.40
N SER A 193 6.00 0.31 -10.69
CA SER A 193 6.37 1.67 -11.14
C SER A 193 5.34 2.71 -10.70
N LEU A 194 4.05 2.39 -10.74
CA LEU A 194 3.00 3.26 -10.19
C LEU A 194 3.17 3.49 -8.68
N LEU A 195 3.47 2.44 -7.91
CA LEU A 195 3.74 2.55 -6.47
C LEU A 195 4.99 3.39 -6.17
N GLN A 196 6.00 3.36 -7.03
CA GLN A 196 7.17 4.24 -6.93
C GLN A 196 6.78 5.71 -7.14
N ASN A 197 5.96 6.02 -8.15
CA ASN A 197 5.47 7.39 -8.35
C ASN A 197 4.65 7.89 -7.15
N PHE A 198 3.80 7.03 -6.58
CA PHE A 198 3.02 7.37 -5.38
C PHE A 198 3.91 7.62 -4.17
N ARG A 199 5.02 6.86 -4.06
CA ARG A 199 6.03 7.06 -3.02
C ARG A 199 6.69 8.42 -3.12
N ASP A 200 7.10 8.81 -4.32
CA ASP A 200 7.79 10.07 -4.54
C ASP A 200 6.86 11.26 -4.22
N GLN A 201 5.60 11.20 -4.67
CA GLN A 201 4.57 12.19 -4.31
C GLN A 201 4.30 12.22 -2.80
N TYR A 202 4.18 11.07 -2.14
CA TYR A 202 4.00 10.98 -0.69
C TYR A 202 5.15 11.66 0.06
N ASN A 203 6.39 11.40 -0.35
CA ASN A 203 7.56 12.00 0.26
C ASN A 203 7.64 13.50 0.02
N GLU A 204 7.23 13.98 -1.15
CA GLU A 204 7.19 15.40 -1.46
C GLU A 204 6.17 16.15 -0.58
N ILE A 205 4.96 15.60 -0.44
CA ILE A 205 3.92 16.14 0.44
C ILE A 205 4.39 16.14 1.90
N LEU A 206 4.92 14.99 2.36
CA LEU A 206 5.43 14.85 3.72
C LEU A 206 6.56 15.85 4.00
N MET A 207 7.51 16.00 3.06
CA MET A 207 8.59 16.97 3.19
C MET A 207 8.05 18.40 3.29
N SER A 208 7.14 18.78 2.38
CA SER A 208 6.54 20.12 2.37
C SER A 208 5.83 20.43 3.69
N GLU A 209 5.07 19.48 4.24
CA GLU A 209 4.36 19.64 5.49
C GLU A 209 5.32 19.84 6.67
N TYR A 210 6.35 19.00 6.79
CA TYR A 210 7.34 19.12 7.86
C TYR A 210 8.18 20.39 7.72
N CYS A 211 8.62 20.77 6.52
CA CYS A 211 9.32 22.05 6.28
C CYS A 211 8.49 23.23 6.81
N ALA A 212 7.21 23.29 6.45
CA ALA A 212 6.33 24.35 6.93
C ALA A 212 6.15 24.30 8.46
N GLN A 213 6.14 23.11 9.07
CA GLN A 213 6.12 22.97 10.53
C GLN A 213 7.43 23.45 11.19
N PHE A 214 8.58 23.25 10.55
CA PHE A 214 9.89 23.70 11.05
C PHE A 214 10.00 25.23 11.01
N GLU A 215 9.65 25.85 9.88
CA GLU A 215 9.63 27.32 9.73
C GLU A 215 8.75 27.97 10.79
N ARG A 216 7.53 27.43 11.01
CA ARG A 216 6.62 27.92 12.06
C ARG A 216 7.19 27.81 13.48
N ASP A 217 8.04 26.83 13.75
CA ASP A 217 8.69 26.70 15.05
C ASP A 217 9.88 27.63 15.18
N LEU A 218 10.63 27.83 14.09
CA LEU A 218 11.76 28.75 14.04
C LEU A 218 11.29 30.20 14.26
N ASP A 219 10.17 30.58 13.64
CA ASP A 219 9.56 31.91 13.80
C ASP A 219 9.05 32.16 15.22
N LYS A 220 8.66 31.11 15.95
CA LYS A 220 8.26 31.17 17.36
C LYS A 220 9.46 31.04 18.32
N ASP A 221 10.63 30.73 17.77
CA ASP A 221 11.95 30.62 18.40
C ASP A 221 12.26 31.83 19.29
N ASN A 222 12.50 31.71 20.60
CA ASN A 222 13.10 32.80 21.36
C ASN A 222 14.63 32.68 21.49
N TYR A 223 15.22 31.61 20.93
CA TYR A 223 16.65 31.31 20.91
C TYR A 223 17.33 31.30 22.29
N THR A 224 16.53 31.16 23.37
CA THR A 224 17.07 31.13 24.73
C THR A 224 17.41 29.71 25.17
N PRO A 225 18.52 29.52 25.91
CA PRO A 225 18.85 28.24 26.55
C PRO A 225 17.70 27.70 27.41
N ILE A 226 17.38 26.42 27.29
CA ILE A 226 16.37 25.79 28.15
C ILE A 226 16.89 25.77 29.58
N VAL A 227 16.16 26.40 30.51
CA VAL A 227 16.45 26.37 31.95
C VAL A 227 15.52 25.36 32.61
N VAL A 228 16.08 24.47 33.44
CA VAL A 228 15.31 23.50 34.22
C VAL A 228 15.60 23.65 35.70
N GLU A 229 14.54 23.64 36.50
CA GLU A 229 14.63 23.88 37.95
C GLU A 229 14.65 22.58 38.76
N ASN A 230 14.16 21.48 38.17
CA ASN A 230 13.99 20.19 38.84
C ASN A 230 14.55 19.03 38.00
N GLU A 231 14.90 17.93 38.68
CA GLU A 231 15.40 16.70 38.03
C GLU A 231 14.38 16.06 37.07
N GLU A 232 13.08 16.19 37.37
CA GLU A 232 12.00 15.69 36.51
C GLU A 232 11.97 16.42 35.15
N GLN A 233 12.12 17.76 35.16
CA GLN A 233 12.18 18.56 33.93
C GLN A 233 13.44 18.26 33.13
N PHE A 234 14.57 18.03 33.81
CA PHE A 234 15.82 17.60 33.17
C PHE A 234 15.66 16.26 32.45
N LYS A 235 15.07 15.25 33.12
CA LYS A 235 14.81 13.93 32.52
C LYS A 235 13.83 14.00 31.35
N ALA A 236 12.83 14.87 31.40
CA ALA A 236 11.88 15.06 30.30
C ALA A 236 12.57 15.58 29.03
N VAL A 237 13.44 16.60 29.15
CA VAL A 237 14.19 17.16 28.02
C VAL A 237 15.15 16.12 27.42
N ILE A 238 15.87 15.37 28.27
CA ILE A 238 16.79 14.30 27.82
C ILE A 238 16.04 13.15 27.13
N LYS A 239 14.80 12.84 27.53
CA LYS A 239 13.98 11.83 26.88
C LYS A 239 13.55 12.25 25.47
N GLU A 240 13.24 13.53 25.28
CA GLU A 240 12.86 14.09 23.98
C GLU A 240 14.05 14.26 23.05
N PHE A 241 15.18 14.75 23.58
CA PHE A 241 16.44 14.88 22.85
C PHE A 241 17.56 14.20 23.64
N PRO A 242 18.00 12.99 23.23
CA PRO A 242 18.99 12.19 23.96
C PRO A 242 20.43 12.72 23.77
N PHE A 243 20.63 14.02 23.96
CA PHE A 243 21.95 14.64 24.01
C PHE A 243 22.44 14.66 25.45
N TYR A 244 23.38 13.77 25.75
CA TYR A 244 23.89 13.58 27.10
C TYR A 244 25.38 13.91 27.19
N LYS A 245 25.73 14.87 28.06
CA LYS A 245 27.10 15.07 28.54
C LYS A 245 27.15 14.76 30.03
N ARG A 246 28.03 13.85 30.46
CA ARG A 246 28.21 13.45 31.88
C ARG A 246 28.37 14.64 32.84
N SER A 247 28.96 15.74 32.38
CA SER A 247 29.17 16.95 33.17
C SER A 247 27.88 17.68 33.55
N MET A 248 26.78 17.52 32.80
CA MET A 248 25.51 18.21 33.07
C MET A 248 24.76 17.66 34.29
N GLU A 249 25.03 16.42 34.69
CA GLU A 249 24.41 15.81 35.88
C GLU A 249 24.98 16.32 37.20
N GLN A 250 26.18 16.93 37.16
CA GLN A 250 26.90 17.38 38.33
C GLN A 250 26.59 18.85 38.70
N GLU A 251 25.88 19.58 37.84
CA GLU A 251 25.56 20.99 38.08
C GLU A 251 24.39 21.17 39.07
N PRO A 252 24.42 22.17 39.97
CA PRO A 252 23.29 22.51 40.82
C PRO A 252 22.15 23.14 39.99
N PHE A 253 20.91 22.99 40.45
CA PHE A 253 19.76 23.66 39.83
C PHE A 253 19.76 25.17 40.16
N PRO A 254 19.27 26.04 39.26
CA PRO A 254 18.70 25.73 37.94
C PRO A 254 19.76 25.44 36.86
N ARG A 255 19.59 24.33 36.13
CA ARG A 255 20.51 23.90 35.07
C ARG A 255 20.12 24.53 33.74
N LYS A 256 21.11 24.79 32.88
CA LYS A 256 20.89 25.35 31.54
C LYS A 256 21.41 24.41 30.47
N PHE A 257 20.57 24.09 29.49
CA PHE A 257 20.98 23.33 28.31
C PHE A 257 21.69 24.25 27.31
N PRO A 258 22.68 23.75 26.55
CA PRO A 258 23.40 24.57 25.57
C PRO A 258 22.63 24.80 24.26
N TYR A 259 21.31 24.54 24.25
CA TYR A 259 20.44 24.65 23.09
C TYR A 259 19.06 25.18 23.48
N SER A 260 18.35 25.77 22.52
CA SER A 260 16.99 26.28 22.69
C SER A 260 15.95 25.16 22.57
N ARG A 261 14.68 25.50 22.87
CA ARG A 261 13.54 24.58 22.67
C ARG A 261 13.36 24.18 21.20
N PHE A 262 13.78 25.01 20.26
CA PHE A 262 13.76 24.69 18.84
C PHE A 262 14.54 23.43 18.53
N VAL A 263 15.73 23.22 19.12
CA VAL A 263 16.57 22.04 18.83
C VAL A 263 15.89 20.73 19.23
N VAL A 264 15.20 20.72 20.37
CA VAL A 264 14.44 19.56 20.86
C VAL A 264 13.24 19.28 19.95
N SER A 265 12.48 20.34 19.59
CA SER A 265 11.36 20.22 18.66
C SER A 265 11.82 19.73 17.28
N ALA A 266 12.93 20.28 16.80
CA ALA A 266 13.50 19.96 15.50
C ALA A 266 13.92 18.48 15.41
N TYR A 267 14.57 17.97 16.44
CA TYR A 267 14.90 16.54 16.54
C TYR A 267 13.64 15.67 16.54
N SER A 268 12.64 16.00 17.35
CA SER A 268 11.38 15.25 17.42
C SER A 268 10.67 15.22 16.06
N LYS A 269 10.60 16.37 15.37
CA LYS A 269 10.00 16.46 14.03
C LYS A 269 10.78 15.69 12.98
N ALA A 270 12.10 15.77 12.99
CA ALA A 270 12.92 14.98 12.07
C ALA A 270 12.74 13.46 12.29
N LYS A 271 12.62 13.03 13.55
CA LYS A 271 12.30 11.65 13.90
C LYS A 271 10.92 11.23 13.39
N LEU A 272 9.89 12.06 13.57
CA LEU A 272 8.54 11.78 13.08
C LEU A 272 8.49 11.76 11.54
N TYR A 273 9.21 12.65 10.86
CA TYR A 273 9.36 12.64 9.41
C TYR A 273 9.99 11.32 8.92
N LEU A 274 11.11 10.88 9.53
CA LEU A 274 11.74 9.61 9.19
C LEU A 274 10.81 8.40 9.43
N GLN A 275 10.06 8.40 10.53
CA GLN A 275 9.03 7.39 10.78
C GLN A 275 7.93 7.41 9.71
N GLY A 276 7.48 8.59 9.28
CA GLY A 276 6.53 8.76 8.18
C GLY A 276 7.05 8.20 6.85
N CYS A 277 8.31 8.48 6.52
CA CYS A 277 8.99 7.91 5.36
C CYS A 277 9.10 6.37 5.41
N LEU A 278 9.41 5.82 6.59
CA LEU A 278 9.48 4.37 6.83
C LEU A 278 8.11 3.70 6.71
N LYS A 279 7.06 4.35 7.20
CA LYS A 279 5.68 3.85 7.12
C LYS A 279 5.22 3.59 5.69
N PHE A 280 5.65 4.41 4.72
CA PHE A 280 5.38 4.12 3.31
C PHE A 280 6.14 2.90 2.82
N MET A 281 7.34 2.60 3.33
CA MET A 281 8.15 1.44 2.89
C MET A 281 7.64 0.10 3.41
N GLU A 282 6.91 0.08 4.53
CA GLU A 282 6.35 -1.14 5.11
C GLU A 282 5.51 -1.92 4.09
N HIS A 283 5.69 -3.24 4.01
CA HIS A 283 4.94 -4.15 3.12
C HIS A 283 5.25 -4.05 1.61
N LEU A 284 6.12 -3.15 1.12
CA LEU A 284 6.46 -3.10 -0.32
C LEU A 284 7.36 -4.27 -0.81
N GLN A 285 7.73 -5.22 0.06
CA GLN A 285 8.67 -6.32 -0.25
C GLN A 285 9.96 -5.82 -0.94
N LEU A 286 10.43 -4.61 -0.57
CA LEU A 286 11.63 -4.02 -1.13
C LEU A 286 12.85 -4.83 -0.71
N THR A 287 13.86 -4.87 -1.58
CA THR A 287 15.16 -5.41 -1.21
C THR A 287 15.85 -4.49 -0.20
N ASN A 288 16.73 -5.05 0.63
CA ASN A 288 17.49 -4.27 1.61
C ASN A 288 18.29 -3.12 0.96
N SER A 289 18.77 -3.31 -0.28
CA SER A 289 19.47 -2.27 -1.04
C SER A 289 18.56 -1.09 -1.41
N GLU A 290 17.33 -1.37 -1.85
CA GLU A 290 16.36 -0.31 -2.19
C GLU A 290 15.91 0.44 -0.95
N MET A 291 15.79 -0.24 0.20
CA MET A 291 15.54 0.41 1.48
C MET A 291 16.69 1.33 1.88
N ASP A 292 17.94 0.87 1.79
CA ASP A 292 19.11 1.67 2.15
C ASP A 292 19.29 2.91 1.25
N ASP A 293 19.09 2.77 -0.06
CA ASP A 293 19.14 3.91 -0.99
C ASP A 293 18.07 4.94 -0.69
N THR A 294 16.90 4.46 -0.28
CA THR A 294 15.77 5.29 0.09
C THR A 294 16.04 6.08 1.37
N VAL A 295 16.52 5.40 2.41
CA VAL A 295 16.91 6.01 3.68
C VAL A 295 18.02 7.03 3.45
N ARG A 296 19.00 6.70 2.60
CA ARG A 296 20.09 7.63 2.24
C ARG A 296 19.55 8.89 1.56
N ARG A 297 18.60 8.77 0.64
CA ARG A 297 17.94 9.94 0.02
C ARG A 297 17.20 10.79 1.05
N TYR A 298 16.47 10.18 1.98
CA TYR A 298 15.78 10.92 3.04
C TYR A 298 16.76 11.64 3.97
N HIS A 299 17.85 10.98 4.35
CA HIS A 299 18.93 11.60 5.13
C HIS A 299 19.56 12.78 4.37
N SER A 300 19.87 12.61 3.07
CA SER A 300 20.40 13.71 2.24
C SER A 300 19.41 14.88 2.12
N CYS A 301 18.11 14.62 2.08
CA CYS A 301 17.11 15.68 2.04
C CYS A 301 17.02 16.43 3.38
N LEU A 302 17.00 15.72 4.51
CA LEU A 302 17.07 16.34 5.84
C LEU A 302 18.36 17.16 6.00
N PHE A 303 19.50 16.61 5.58
CA PHE A 303 20.77 17.31 5.62
C PHE A 303 20.73 18.61 4.83
N ARG A 304 20.19 18.56 3.60
CA ARG A 304 20.04 19.76 2.76
C ARG A 304 19.08 20.77 3.39
N PHE A 305 17.99 20.32 4.01
CA PHE A 305 17.05 21.20 4.70
C PHE A 305 17.71 21.94 5.87
N PHE A 306 18.39 21.21 6.77
CA PHE A 306 19.10 21.82 7.90
C PHE A 306 20.26 22.72 7.45
N TRP A 307 20.96 22.36 6.38
CA TRP A 307 22.03 23.19 5.82
C TRP A 307 21.52 24.52 5.24
N PHE A 308 20.31 24.54 4.65
CA PHE A 308 19.72 25.76 4.07
C PHE A 308 18.95 26.62 5.08
N SER A 309 18.31 26.03 6.09
CA SER A 309 17.51 26.79 7.08
C SER A 309 18.32 27.34 8.25
N THR A 310 19.49 26.77 8.55
CA THR A 310 20.27 27.12 9.74
C THR A 310 21.68 27.56 9.33
N TYR A 311 21.96 28.86 9.47
CA TYR A 311 23.30 29.44 9.30
C TYR A 311 24.30 28.97 10.39
N GLU A 312 23.84 28.26 11.42
CA GLU A 312 24.70 27.69 12.47
C GLU A 312 24.95 26.18 12.27
N LEU A 313 26.15 25.84 11.82
CA LEU A 313 26.62 24.46 11.62
C LEU A 313 26.52 23.57 12.87
N GLN A 314 26.62 24.13 14.09
CA GLN A 314 26.69 23.34 15.33
C GLN A 314 25.37 22.67 15.71
N VAL A 315 24.23 23.29 15.42
CA VAL A 315 22.91 22.71 15.70
C VAL A 315 22.61 21.58 14.71
N CYS A 316 22.95 21.79 13.44
CA CYS A 316 22.81 20.79 12.37
C CYS A 316 23.60 19.52 12.69
N GLU A 317 24.89 19.64 13.05
CA GLU A 317 25.71 18.47 13.38
C GLU A 317 25.15 17.68 14.56
N CYS A 318 24.70 18.33 15.64
CA CYS A 318 24.17 17.63 16.81
C CYS A 318 22.87 16.88 16.52
N VAL A 319 21.97 17.47 15.71
CA VAL A 319 20.71 16.84 15.31
C VAL A 319 20.97 15.68 14.35
N ILE A 320 21.84 15.85 13.35
CA ILE A 320 22.19 14.80 12.38
C ILE A 320 22.91 13.64 13.09
N ILE A 321 23.90 13.91 13.94
CA ILE A 321 24.63 12.88 14.70
C ILE A 321 23.68 12.11 15.63
N SER A 322 22.68 12.77 16.22
CA SER A 322 21.70 12.12 17.10
C SER A 322 20.59 11.38 16.35
N LEU A 323 20.38 11.67 15.06
CA LEU A 323 19.44 10.93 14.20
C LEU A 323 20.09 9.70 13.55
N VAL A 324 21.41 9.73 13.33
CA VAL A 324 22.19 8.61 12.78
C VAL A 324 22.54 7.57 13.85
N ARG A 325 22.60 7.97 15.12
CA ARG A 325 22.83 7.08 16.28
C ARG A 325 21.56 6.40 16.77
#